data_AF-A0A0G0XLC4-F1
#
_entry.id   AF-A0A0G0XLC4-F1
#
_cell.length_a   1.000
_cell.length_b   1.000
_cell.length_c   1.000
_cell.angle_alpha   90.00
_cell.angle_beta   90.00
_cell.angle_gamma   90.00
#
_symmetry.space_group_name_H-M   'P 1'
#
loop_
_entity.id
_entity.type
_entity.pdbx_description
1 polymer ?
#
loop_
_entity_poly.entity_id
_entity_poly.type
_entity_poly.pdbx_seq_one_letter_code
_entity_poly.pdbx_strand_id
1 'polypeptide(L)'
;MTRKIIKFFDKLEDKIRTKLSHWPIIYALVGGVGIVLFWRGVWHTADLFPFLNGPVSILISLILLLLTGLFVSFFIGHYIIFSGLKQEKKIEEREEMEIETELDLQRAQMNVLIEIKNKLEKIEKKINEKDNK
;
A
#
# COMPACT_ATOMS: atom_id res chain seq x y z
N MET A 1 -25.29 21.58 -20.48
CA MET A 1 -24.04 22.32 -20.78
C MET A 1 -22.83 21.71 -20.06
N THR A 2 -22.94 21.46 -18.75
CA THR A 2 -21.92 20.79 -17.90
C THR A 2 -21.38 19.48 -18.47
N ARG A 3 -22.25 18.55 -18.92
CA ARG A 3 -21.81 17.26 -19.51
C ARG A 3 -20.95 17.40 -20.77
N LYS A 4 -21.15 18.43 -21.59
CA LYS A 4 -20.34 18.66 -22.81
C LYS A 4 -18.96 19.21 -22.46
N ILE A 5 -18.90 20.07 -21.44
CA ILE A 5 -17.65 20.63 -20.92
C ILE A 5 -16.82 19.53 -20.26
N ILE A 6 -17.43 18.72 -19.39
CA ILE A 6 -16.76 17.58 -18.75
C ILE A 6 -16.18 16.62 -19.81
N LYS A 7 -16.97 16.23 -20.81
CA LYS A 7 -16.49 15.37 -21.92
C LYS A 7 -15.38 15.99 -22.77
N PHE A 8 -15.32 17.32 -22.85
CA PHE A 8 -14.26 18.03 -23.57
C PHE A 8 -12.94 17.96 -22.80
N PHE A 9 -12.97 18.25 -21.49
CA PHE A 9 -11.80 18.15 -20.62
C PHE A 9 -11.28 16.71 -20.52
N ASP A 10 -12.17 15.74 -20.41
CA ASP A 10 -11.84 14.30 -20.37
C ASP A 10 -11.06 13.85 -21.62
N LYS A 11 -11.57 14.19 -22.82
CA LYS A 11 -10.88 13.90 -24.09
C LYS A 11 -9.55 14.64 -24.26
N LEU A 12 -9.44 15.85 -23.70
CA LEU A 12 -8.21 16.64 -23.74
C LEU A 12 -7.15 16.04 -22.81
N GLU A 13 -7.55 15.68 -21.59
CA GLU A 13 -6.71 15.01 -20.60
C GLU A 13 -6.15 13.72 -21.17
N ASP A 14 -7.00 12.84 -21.73
CA ASP A 14 -6.56 11.58 -22.31
C ASP A 14 -5.51 11.76 -23.41
N LYS A 15 -5.70 12.78 -24.26
CA LYS A 15 -4.78 13.06 -25.36
C LYS A 15 -3.44 13.60 -24.86
N ILE A 16 -3.46 14.48 -23.87
CA ILE A 16 -2.24 15.02 -23.25
C ILE A 16 -1.52 13.92 -22.48
N ARG A 17 -2.24 13.14 -21.67
CA ARG A 17 -1.71 12.03 -20.86
C ARG A 17 -1.03 10.97 -21.73
N THR A 18 -1.65 10.58 -22.85
CA THR A 18 -1.06 9.60 -23.79
C THR A 18 0.21 10.12 -24.46
N LYS A 19 0.28 11.43 -24.74
CA LYS A 19 1.44 12.04 -25.42
C LYS A 19 2.58 12.35 -24.46
N LEU A 20 2.28 12.75 -23.22
CA LEU A 20 3.26 13.10 -22.20
C LEU A 20 3.75 11.91 -21.36
N SER A 21 3.05 10.77 -21.34
CA SER A 21 3.53 9.53 -20.68
C SER A 21 4.85 9.01 -21.27
N HIS A 22 5.16 9.36 -22.51
CA HIS A 22 6.43 9.05 -23.16
C HIS A 22 7.59 9.97 -22.68
N TRP A 23 7.29 11.04 -21.94
CA TRP A 23 8.25 12.05 -21.47
C TRP A 23 8.00 12.42 -20.00
N PRO A 24 8.20 11.50 -19.05
CA PRO A 24 7.80 11.64 -17.65
C PRO A 24 8.43 12.86 -16.94
N ILE A 25 9.66 13.24 -17.31
CA ILE A 25 10.37 14.38 -16.70
C ILE A 25 9.72 15.71 -17.07
N ILE A 26 9.38 15.91 -18.35
CA ILE A 26 8.74 17.15 -18.83
C ILE A 26 7.33 17.28 -18.24
N TYR A 27 6.62 16.15 -18.16
CA TYR A 27 5.31 16.10 -17.50
C TYR A 27 5.40 16.51 -16.03
N ALA A 28 6.36 15.97 -15.28
CA ALA A 28 6.57 16.33 -13.88
C ALA A 28 6.94 17.82 -13.70
N LEU A 29 7.76 18.37 -14.60
CA LEU A 29 8.15 19.79 -14.55
C LEU A 29 6.95 20.71 -14.80
N VAL A 30 6.19 20.47 -15.87
CA VAL A 30 5.00 21.26 -16.20
C VAL A 30 3.94 21.12 -15.11
N GLY A 31 3.72 19.90 -14.61
CA GLY A 31 2.81 19.64 -13.49
C GLY A 31 3.21 20.39 -12.22
N GLY A 32 4.50 20.34 -11.85
CA GLY A 32 5.04 21.06 -10.69
C GLY A 32 4.87 22.57 -10.80
N VAL A 33 5.19 23.16 -11.97
CA VAL A 33 4.96 24.58 -12.23
C VAL A 33 3.48 24.94 -12.12
N GLY A 34 2.59 24.10 -12.68
CA GLY A 34 1.15 24.27 -12.58
C GLY A 34 0.64 24.29 -11.14
N ILE A 35 1.10 23.37 -10.30
CA ILE A 35 0.73 23.28 -8.88
C ILE A 35 1.19 24.55 -8.13
N VAL A 36 2.43 24.99 -8.34
CA VAL A 36 2.96 26.20 -7.70
C VAL A 36 2.18 27.45 -8.14
N LEU A 37 1.90 27.59 -9.44
CA LEU A 37 1.11 28.72 -9.96
C LEU A 37 -0.33 28.69 -9.47
N PHE A 38 -0.94 27.51 -9.36
CA PHE A 38 -2.29 27.35 -8.82
C PHE A 38 -2.35 27.82 -7.36
N TRP A 39 -1.45 27.33 -6.51
CA TRP A 39 -1.40 27.74 -5.11
C TRP A 39 -1.14 29.24 -4.96
N ARG A 40 -0.21 29.78 -5.76
CA ARG A 40 0.02 31.22 -5.86
C ARG A 40 -1.27 31.96 -6.22
N GLY A 41 -2.01 31.50 -7.23
CA GLY A 41 -3.28 32.09 -7.65
C GLY A 41 -4.34 32.10 -6.54
N VAL A 42 -4.42 31.03 -5.74
CA VAL A 42 -5.31 30.96 -4.58
C VAL A 42 -4.97 32.05 -3.56
N TRP A 43 -3.68 32.28 -3.28
CA TRP A 43 -3.23 33.31 -2.33
C TRP A 43 -3.57 34.71 -2.83
N HIS A 44 -3.21 35.03 -4.08
CA HIS A 44 -3.55 36.32 -4.68
C HIS A 44 -5.05 36.55 -4.71
N THR A 45 -5.84 35.51 -4.96
CA THR A 45 -7.31 35.61 -4.94
C THR A 45 -7.82 35.88 -3.52
N ALA A 46 -7.25 35.24 -2.50
CA ALA A 46 -7.61 35.50 -1.11
C ALA A 46 -7.28 36.95 -0.70
N ASP A 47 -6.12 37.47 -1.13
CA ASP A 47 -5.68 38.83 -0.84
C ASP A 47 -6.59 39.91 -1.45
N LEU A 48 -7.30 39.60 -2.55
CA LEU A 48 -8.29 40.51 -3.15
C LEU A 48 -9.53 40.73 -2.27
N PHE A 49 -9.75 39.89 -1.25
CA PHE A 49 -10.89 39.99 -0.34
C PHE A 49 -10.43 40.49 1.03
N PRO A 50 -10.65 41.78 1.36
CA PRO A 50 -10.16 42.37 2.62
C PRO A 50 -10.72 41.75 3.90
N PHE A 51 -11.83 40.99 3.80
CA PHE A 51 -12.43 40.29 4.93
C PHE A 51 -11.77 38.94 5.23
N LEU A 52 -10.98 38.37 4.30
CA LEU A 52 -10.24 37.11 4.47
C LEU A 52 -8.96 37.30 5.31
N ASN A 53 -9.10 37.96 6.46
CA ASN A 53 -8.04 38.04 7.45
C ASN A 53 -7.71 36.66 8.02
N GLY A 54 -6.51 36.47 8.56
CA GLY A 54 -6.02 35.18 9.08
C GLY A 54 -7.05 34.37 9.89
N PRO A 55 -7.69 34.96 10.93
CA PRO A 55 -8.71 34.25 11.71
C PRO A 55 -9.97 33.85 10.93
N VAL A 56 -10.43 34.71 10.01
CA VAL A 56 -11.62 34.46 9.18
C VAL A 56 -11.35 33.35 8.18
N SER A 57 -10.17 33.37 7.55
CA SER A 57 -9.72 32.33 6.62
C SER A 57 -9.60 30.96 7.32
N ILE A 58 -9.12 30.94 8.57
CA ILE A 58 -9.09 29.71 9.39
C ILE A 58 -10.51 29.20 9.64
N LEU A 59 -11.45 30.05 10.05
CA LEU A 59 -12.84 29.63 10.32
C LEU A 59 -13.54 29.10 9.06
N ILE A 60 -13.42 29.81 7.94
CA ILE A 60 -14.03 29.39 6.66
C ILE A 60 -13.42 28.08 6.18
N SER A 61 -12.09 27.96 6.24
CA SER A 61 -11.41 26.71 5.83
C SER A 61 -11.80 25.53 6.72
N LEU A 62 -11.89 25.72 8.04
CA LEU A 62 -12.34 24.68 8.97
C LEU A 62 -13.76 24.21 8.65
N ILE A 63 -14.70 25.14 8.43
CA ILE A 63 -16.08 24.79 8.09
C ILE A 63 -16.14 24.05 6.74
N LEU A 64 -15.45 24.54 5.71
CA LEU A 64 -15.40 23.87 4.40
C LEU A 64 -14.78 22.47 4.48
N LEU A 65 -13.69 22.31 5.23
CA LEU A 65 -13.01 21.03 5.39
C LEU A 65 -13.85 20.03 6.19
N LEU A 66 -14.62 20.50 7.18
CA LEU A 66 -15.57 19.65 7.91
C LEU A 66 -16.77 19.25 7.04
N LEU A 67 -17.36 20.18 6.30
CA LEU A 67 -18.51 19.92 5.41
C LEU A 67 -18.16 18.96 4.28
N THR A 68 -16.96 19.07 3.71
CA THR A 68 -16.48 18.17 2.66
C THR A 68 -16.01 16.82 3.22
N GLY A 69 -15.91 16.68 4.55
CA GLY A 69 -15.34 15.50 5.20
C GLY A 69 -13.83 15.36 5.02
N LEU A 70 -13.17 16.29 4.31
CA LEU A 70 -11.73 16.26 4.05
C LEU A 70 -10.91 16.40 5.34
N PHE A 71 -11.40 17.18 6.31
CA PHE A 71 -10.73 17.28 7.62
C PHE A 71 -10.65 15.90 8.28
N VAL A 72 -11.78 15.20 8.37
CA VAL A 72 -11.85 13.88 9.00
C VAL A 72 -11.04 12.87 8.20
N SER A 73 -11.17 12.87 6.87
CA SER A 73 -10.42 11.96 5.99
C SER A 73 -8.91 12.14 6.09
N PHE A 74 -8.43 13.38 6.11
CA PHE A 74 -7.00 13.67 6.20
C PHE A 74 -6.41 13.27 7.57
N PHE A 75 -7.10 13.60 8.66
CA PHE A 75 -6.59 13.33 10.02
C PHE A 75 -6.82 11.89 10.50
N ILE A 76 -7.99 11.31 10.25
CA ILE A 76 -8.34 9.96 10.71
C ILE A 76 -7.92 8.91 9.66
N GLY A 77 -8.14 9.19 8.37
CA GLY A 77 -7.89 8.23 7.29
C GLY A 77 -6.42 7.82 7.18
N HIS A 78 -5.49 8.78 7.23
CA HIS A 78 -4.05 8.47 7.21
C HIS A 78 -3.62 7.61 8.41
N TYR A 79 -4.15 7.88 9.60
CA TYR A 79 -3.82 7.10 10.80
C TYR A 79 -4.39 5.68 10.73
N ILE A 80 -5.65 5.52 10.31
CA ILE A 80 -6.27 4.20 10.15
C ILE A 80 -5.52 3.37 9.10
N ILE A 81 -5.25 3.93 7.92
CA ILE A 81 -4.53 3.23 6.85
C ILE A 81 -3.12 2.82 7.32
N PHE A 82 -2.38 3.73 7.96
CA PHE A 82 -1.04 3.43 8.45
C PHE A 82 -1.03 2.38 9.57
N SER A 83 -2.02 2.45 10.48
CA SER A 83 -2.18 1.45 11.54
C SER A 83 -2.59 0.07 11.00
N GLY A 84 -3.46 0.03 9.99
CA GLY A 84 -3.85 -1.19 9.27
C GLY A 84 -2.67 -1.84 8.56
N LEU A 85 -1.93 -1.08 7.75
CA LEU A 85 -0.73 -1.58 7.06
C LEU A 85 0.32 -2.13 8.03
N LYS A 86 0.52 -1.47 9.18
CA LYS A 86 1.43 -1.95 10.21
C LYS A 86 0.95 -3.25 10.87
N GLN A 87 -0.36 -3.42 11.02
CA GLN A 87 -0.95 -4.62 11.60
C GLN A 87 -0.91 -5.79 10.63
N GLU A 88 -1.23 -5.57 9.34
CA GLU A 88 -1.12 -6.57 8.27
C GLU A 88 0.31 -7.11 8.16
N LYS A 89 1.31 -6.23 8.13
CA LYS A 89 2.72 -6.64 8.10
C LYS A 89 3.12 -7.50 9.31
N LYS A 90 2.61 -7.17 10.50
CA LYS A 90 2.88 -7.95 11.72
C LYS A 90 2.21 -9.33 11.69
N ILE A 91 1.07 -9.47 11.01
CA ILE A 91 0.40 -10.76 10.81
C ILE A 91 1.21 -11.59 9.81
N GLU A 92 1.65 -10.99 8.70
CA GLU A 92 2.51 -11.64 7.69
C GLU A 92 3.82 -12.17 8.32
N GLU A 93 4.53 -11.36 9.11
CA GLU A 93 5.75 -11.80 9.83
C GLU A 93 5.47 -12.96 10.81
N ARG A 94 4.27 -13.03 11.39
CA ARG A 94 3.89 -14.14 12.29
C ARG A 94 3.55 -15.41 11.51
N GLU A 95 2.81 -15.29 10.43
CA GLU A 95 2.49 -16.41 9.55
C GLU A 95 3.76 -17.03 8.96
N GLU A 96 4.73 -16.21 8.53
CA GLU A 96 6.04 -16.69 8.07
C GLU A 96 6.78 -17.48 9.17
N MET A 97 6.80 -16.97 10.41
CA MET A 97 7.42 -17.70 11.54
C MET A 97 6.69 -19.01 11.88
N GLU A 98 5.36 -19.03 11.81
CA GLU A 98 4.56 -20.24 12.04
C GLU A 98 4.86 -21.29 10.96
N ILE A 99 4.90 -20.88 9.69
CA ILE A 99 5.26 -21.76 8.56
C ILE A 99 6.67 -22.31 8.71
N GLU A 100 7.65 -21.47 9.08
CA GLU A 100 9.03 -21.91 9.31
C GLU A 100 9.10 -22.95 10.44
N THR A 101 8.36 -22.73 11.52
CA THR A 101 8.27 -23.67 12.65
C THR A 101 7.63 -24.99 12.24
N GLU A 102 6.55 -24.97 11.44
CA GLU A 102 5.91 -26.18 10.92
C GLU A 102 6.83 -26.98 9.99
N LEU A 103 7.57 -26.29 9.12
CA LEU A 103 8.55 -26.93 8.23
C LEU A 103 9.66 -27.62 9.01
N ASP A 104 10.15 -27.00 10.08
CA ASP A 104 11.19 -27.60 10.93
C ASP A 104 10.67 -28.81 11.71
N LEU A 105 9.43 -28.75 12.22
CA LEU A 105 8.76 -29.90 12.82
C LEU A 105 8.60 -31.05 11.80
N GLN A 106 8.21 -30.74 10.56
CA GLN A 106 8.06 -31.71 9.50
C GLN A 106 9.40 -32.37 9.12
N ARG A 107 10.48 -31.58 9.05
CA ARG A 107 11.84 -32.10 8.83
C ARG A 107 12.29 -33.01 9.98
N ALA A 108 12.00 -32.65 11.22
CA ALA A 108 12.31 -33.49 12.38
C ALA A 108 11.57 -34.83 12.32
N GLN A 109 10.27 -34.80 11.98
CA GLN A 109 9.48 -36.02 11.78
C GLN A 109 10.05 -36.90 10.65
N MET A 110 10.43 -36.32 9.51
CA MET A 110 11.06 -37.04 8.41
C MET A 110 12.37 -37.72 8.84
N ASN A 111 13.20 -37.02 9.62
CA ASN A 111 14.45 -37.59 10.14
C ASN A 111 14.20 -38.81 11.04
N VAL A 112 13.17 -38.74 11.90
CA VAL A 112 12.76 -39.88 12.74
C VAL A 112 12.28 -41.06 11.87
N LEU A 113 11.49 -40.82 10.82
CA LEU A 113 11.06 -41.86 9.89
C LEU A 113 12.25 -42.54 9.18
N ILE A 114 13.24 -41.75 8.76
CA ILE A 114 14.49 -42.27 8.18
C ILE A 114 15.24 -43.15 9.19
N GLU A 115 15.33 -42.74 10.45
CA GLU A 115 15.99 -43.53 11.49
C GLU A 115 15.26 -44.86 11.75
N ILE A 116 13.93 -44.84 11.81
CA ILE A 116 13.10 -46.05 11.96
C ILE A 116 13.31 -46.99 10.78
N LYS A 117 13.27 -46.47 9.54
CA LYS A 117 13.53 -47.25 8.32
C LYS A 117 14.90 -47.95 8.40
N ASN A 118 15.94 -47.20 8.77
CA ASN A 118 17.30 -47.74 8.90
C ASN A 118 17.40 -48.83 9.99
N LYS A 119 16.65 -48.71 11.10
CA LYS A 119 16.58 -49.75 12.13
C LYS A 119 15.85 -50.99 11.64
N LEU A 120 14.75 -50.84 10.89
CA LEU A 120 14.01 -51.96 10.29
C LEU A 120 14.87 -52.73 9.28
N GLU A 121 15.58 -52.05 8.37
CA GLU A 121 16.49 -52.71 7.41
C GLU A 121 17.60 -53.51 8.13
N LYS A 122 18.12 -53.00 9.25
CA LYS A 122 19.10 -53.73 10.07
C LYS A 122 18.51 -54.97 10.73
N ILE A 123 17.25 -54.92 11.17
CA ILE A 123 16.56 -56.07 11.76
C ILE A 123 16.28 -57.13 10.68
N GLU A 124 15.79 -56.71 9.51
CA GLU A 124 15.50 -57.60 8.38
C GLU A 124 16.75 -58.34 7.90
N LYS A 125 17.90 -57.64 7.76
CA LYS A 125 19.18 -58.30 7.45
C LYS A 125 19.57 -59.35 8.48
N LYS A 126 19.43 -59.04 9.78
CA LYS A 126 19.75 -59.99 10.86
C LYS A 126 18.84 -61.21 10.88
N ILE A 127 17.57 -61.08 10.48
CA ILE A 127 16.64 -62.20 10.37
C ILE A 127 17.04 -63.08 9.18
N ASN A 128 17.29 -62.51 8.00
CA ASN A 128 17.72 -63.26 6.81
C ASN A 128 19.06 -63.99 6.99
N GLU A 129 19.99 -63.45 7.79
CA GLU A 129 21.24 -64.15 8.13
C GLU A 129 21.03 -65.33 9.10
N LYS A 130 19.96 -65.30 9.89
CA LYS A 130 19.63 -66.36 10.87
C LYS A 130 18.87 -67.52 10.24
N ASP A 131 18.03 -67.25 9.25
CA ASP A 131 17.26 -68.29 8.54
C ASP A 131 18.09 -69.06 7.48
N ASN A 132 19.26 -68.54 7.08
CA ASN A 132 20.20 -69.21 6.16
C ASN A 132 21.26 -70.08 6.86
N LYS A 133 21.07 -70.41 8.15
CA LYS A 133 22.01 -71.19 8.97
C LYS A 133 21.31 -72.37 9.60
#